data_AF-A0A1I0NYG2-F1
#
_entry.id   AF-A0A1I0NYG2-F1
#
_cell.length_a   1.000
_cell.length_b   1.000
_cell.length_c   1.000
_cell.angle_alpha   90.00
_cell.angle_beta   90.00
_cell.angle_gamma   90.00
#
_symmetry.space_group_name_H-M   'P 1'
#
loop_
_entity.id
_entity.type
_entity.pdbx_description
1 polymer ?
#
loop_
_entity_poly.entity_id
_entity_poly.type
_entity_poly.pdbx_seq_one_letter_code
_entity_poly.pdbx_strand_id
1 'polypeptide(L)'
;MKKIYLYGLMLCASVMGMISCSEEDHSDTRVTNFATIELEGDDFMEVNVGEPYTEPGYTAIEGTEDITSKVIVTGNVDTSKGGFYTLTYTAVNKDNFAASVERTVMVKNPNGIASAYFAETSQYSGAPITITDLGDGTYEIDDVMAGYYFFYKYPGYEPTYDFHLETVFKLNNDNTLTPVKSGSWYFSGTPPTLASGSYDPATGKVSYTTSNGISVVLSK
;
A
#
# COMPACT_ATOMS: atom_id res chain seq x y z
N MET A 1 75.32 -52.41 -7.40
CA MET A 1 73.97 -52.27 -6.81
C MET A 1 73.57 -50.79 -6.69
N LYS A 2 73.35 -50.05 -7.81
CA LYS A 2 72.88 -48.63 -7.78
C LYS A 2 72.15 -48.20 -9.07
N LYS A 3 71.55 -49.13 -9.84
CA LYS A 3 70.94 -48.82 -11.16
C LYS A 3 69.41 -48.94 -11.22
N ILE A 4 68.73 -49.09 -10.07
CA ILE A 4 67.27 -49.30 -10.01
C ILE A 4 66.46 -48.03 -9.67
N TYR A 5 67.11 -46.98 -9.16
CA TYR A 5 66.39 -45.77 -8.72
C TYR A 5 66.06 -44.76 -9.83
N LEU A 6 66.58 -44.93 -11.05
CA LEU A 6 66.40 -43.95 -12.13
C LEU A 6 65.14 -44.17 -12.97
N TYR A 7 64.61 -45.39 -13.01
CA TYR A 7 63.36 -45.69 -13.76
C TYR A 7 62.09 -45.59 -12.90
N GLY A 8 62.22 -45.59 -11.56
CA GLY A 8 61.08 -45.41 -10.65
C GLY A 8 60.61 -43.95 -10.53
N LEU A 9 61.50 -42.98 -10.77
CA LEU A 9 61.16 -41.55 -10.68
C LEU A 9 60.47 -41.02 -11.96
N MET A 10 60.71 -41.68 -13.10
CA MET A 10 60.15 -41.28 -14.39
C MET A 10 58.72 -41.83 -14.64
N LEU A 11 58.28 -42.80 -13.84
CA LEU A 11 56.93 -43.37 -13.90
C LEU A 11 55.94 -42.68 -12.93
N CYS A 12 56.43 -42.00 -11.88
CA CYS A 12 55.58 -41.20 -10.99
C CYS A 12 55.31 -39.79 -11.53
N ALA A 13 56.25 -39.22 -12.31
CA ALA A 13 56.10 -37.88 -12.87
C ALA A 13 55.12 -37.82 -14.07
N SER A 14 54.80 -38.95 -14.70
CA SER A 14 53.86 -39.01 -15.82
C SER A 14 52.39 -39.20 -15.40
N VAL A 15 52.14 -39.59 -14.14
CA VAL A 15 50.77 -39.80 -13.60
C VAL A 15 50.23 -38.52 -12.93
N MET A 16 51.08 -37.57 -12.58
CA MET A 16 50.67 -36.29 -11.96
C MET A 16 50.27 -35.18 -12.96
N GLY A 17 50.36 -35.44 -14.27
CA GLY A 17 50.02 -34.47 -15.32
C GLY A 17 48.53 -34.40 -15.71
N MET A 18 47.66 -35.24 -15.11
CA MET A 18 46.26 -35.37 -15.51
C MET A 18 45.28 -35.04 -14.38
N ILE A 19 45.69 -34.25 -13.39
CA ILE A 19 44.74 -33.53 -12.54
C ILE A 19 44.60 -32.13 -13.14
N SER A 20 43.96 -32.08 -14.31
CA SER A 20 43.29 -30.86 -14.74
C SER A 20 42.15 -30.67 -13.75
N CYS A 21 42.22 -29.67 -12.87
CA CYS A 21 41.00 -29.15 -12.26
C CYS A 21 40.13 -28.71 -13.43
N SER A 22 39.06 -29.44 -13.72
CA SER A 22 37.98 -28.87 -14.51
C SER A 22 37.38 -27.79 -13.62
N GLU A 23 37.49 -26.53 -14.03
CA GLU A 23 36.61 -25.49 -13.50
C GLU A 23 35.21 -25.81 -14.02
N GLU A 24 34.52 -26.78 -13.41
CA GLU A 24 33.08 -26.99 -13.64
C GLU A 24 32.27 -26.06 -12.73
N ASP A 25 32.64 -24.79 -12.69
CA ASP A 25 31.72 -23.75 -12.24
C ASP A 25 30.94 -23.26 -13.47
N HIS A 26 30.11 -24.15 -14.01
CA HIS A 26 29.04 -23.71 -14.90
C HIS A 26 28.04 -22.94 -14.04
N SER A 27 28.03 -21.61 -14.14
CA SER A 27 26.90 -20.86 -13.65
C SER A 27 25.69 -21.25 -14.50
N ASP A 28 24.80 -22.08 -13.97
CA ASP A 28 23.50 -22.42 -14.58
C ASP A 28 22.54 -21.21 -14.50
N THR A 29 22.95 -20.10 -15.12
CA THR A 29 22.14 -18.89 -15.21
C THR A 29 21.16 -19.06 -16.35
N ARG A 30 19.87 -18.84 -16.06
CA ARG A 30 18.82 -18.73 -17.09
C ARG A 30 18.35 -17.29 -17.22
N VAL A 31 17.99 -16.89 -18.44
CA VAL A 31 17.26 -15.66 -18.66
C VAL A 31 15.79 -15.92 -18.34
N THR A 32 15.20 -15.11 -17.46
CA THR A 32 13.77 -15.13 -17.18
C THR A 32 13.12 -13.89 -17.78
N ASN A 33 11.90 -14.03 -18.28
CA ASN A 33 11.08 -12.90 -18.72
C ASN A 33 10.07 -12.61 -17.61
N PHE A 34 10.12 -11.43 -17.02
CA PHE A 34 9.12 -11.03 -16.03
C PHE A 34 7.79 -10.71 -16.72
N ALA A 35 6.70 -10.91 -15.99
CA ALA A 35 5.40 -10.44 -16.41
C ALA A 35 5.36 -8.90 -16.34
N THR A 36 4.70 -8.28 -17.31
CA THR A 36 4.35 -6.85 -17.30
C THR A 36 2.84 -6.76 -17.33
N ILE A 37 2.24 -5.98 -16.44
CA ILE A 37 0.79 -5.74 -16.37
C ILE A 37 0.54 -4.28 -16.69
N GLU A 38 -0.43 -4.01 -17.55
CA GLU A 38 -0.89 -2.66 -17.88
C GLU A 38 -2.37 -2.55 -17.53
N LEU A 39 -2.72 -1.56 -16.70
CA LEU A 39 -4.11 -1.23 -16.41
C LEU A 39 -4.71 -0.52 -17.62
N GLU A 40 -5.89 -0.94 -18.05
CA GLU A 40 -6.70 -0.13 -18.95
C GLU A 40 -7.41 0.91 -18.08
N GLY A 41 -7.37 2.19 -18.45
CA GLY A 41 -7.89 3.27 -17.60
C GLY A 41 -6.99 3.63 -16.41
N ASP A 42 -7.47 4.52 -15.55
CA ASP A 42 -6.65 5.14 -14.50
C ASP A 42 -6.29 4.17 -13.37
N ASP A 43 -5.13 4.38 -12.74
CA ASP A 43 -4.70 3.69 -11.52
C ASP A 43 -5.39 4.24 -10.26
N PHE A 44 -5.87 5.49 -10.32
CA PHE A 44 -6.72 6.11 -9.32
C PHE A 44 -8.08 6.49 -9.92
N MET A 45 -9.17 5.99 -9.34
CA MET A 45 -10.53 6.24 -9.80
C MET A 45 -11.41 6.77 -8.68
N GLU A 46 -12.34 7.67 -9.03
CA GLU A 46 -13.36 8.17 -8.10
C GLU A 46 -14.74 7.65 -8.47
N VAL A 47 -15.50 7.21 -7.45
CA VAL A 47 -16.88 6.74 -7.59
C VAL A 47 -17.71 7.37 -6.47
N ASN A 48 -18.94 7.80 -6.75
CA ASN A 48 -19.81 8.26 -5.67
C ASN A 48 -20.46 7.07 -4.95
N VAL A 49 -20.73 7.22 -3.65
CA VAL A 49 -21.48 6.21 -2.88
C VAL A 49 -22.79 5.85 -3.60
N GLY A 50 -23.02 4.56 -3.77
CA GLY A 50 -24.20 3.98 -4.43
C GLY A 50 -24.08 3.86 -5.95
N GLU A 51 -23.10 4.49 -6.59
CA GLU A 51 -22.83 4.28 -8.02
C GLU A 51 -22.08 2.95 -8.22
N PRO A 52 -22.32 2.24 -9.34
CA PRO A 52 -21.60 1.01 -9.62
C PRO A 52 -20.15 1.30 -10.03
N TYR A 53 -19.21 0.54 -9.46
CA TYR A 53 -17.86 0.45 -9.99
C TYR A 53 -17.85 -0.48 -11.22
N THR A 54 -17.33 0.00 -12.35
CA THR A 54 -17.12 -0.81 -13.56
C THR A 54 -15.63 -0.93 -13.80
N GLU A 55 -15.12 -2.16 -13.80
CA GLU A 55 -13.73 -2.46 -14.06
C GLU A 55 -13.35 -2.09 -15.51
N PRO A 56 -12.44 -1.12 -15.73
CA PRO A 56 -12.04 -0.72 -17.07
C PRO A 56 -11.27 -1.78 -17.86
N GLY A 57 -10.56 -2.69 -17.18
CA GLY A 57 -9.77 -3.75 -17.79
C GLY A 57 -8.28 -3.68 -17.47
N TYR A 58 -7.55 -4.68 -17.95
CA TYR A 58 -6.10 -4.82 -17.79
C TYR A 58 -5.56 -5.83 -18.81
N THR A 59 -4.29 -5.70 -19.16
CA THR A 59 -3.56 -6.68 -19.97
C THR A 59 -2.29 -7.13 -19.26
N ALA A 60 -1.79 -8.32 -19.61
CA ALA A 60 -0.51 -8.81 -19.10
C ALA A 60 0.29 -9.59 -20.14
N ILE A 61 1.60 -9.35 -20.20
CA ILE A 61 2.52 -9.96 -21.17
C ILE A 61 3.73 -10.57 -20.44
N GLU A 62 4.13 -11.79 -20.84
CA GLU A 62 5.41 -12.41 -20.48
C GLU A 62 6.28 -12.57 -21.74
N GLY A 63 7.24 -11.66 -21.94
CA GLY A 63 8.05 -11.61 -23.15
C GLY A 63 7.22 -11.27 -24.40
N THR A 64 6.70 -12.29 -25.08
CA THR A 64 5.79 -12.14 -26.25
C THR A 64 4.47 -12.88 -26.09
N GLU A 65 4.28 -13.60 -24.98
CA GLU A 65 3.06 -14.34 -24.67
C GLU A 65 2.07 -13.41 -23.94
N ASP A 66 0.83 -13.37 -24.40
CA ASP A 66 -0.29 -12.78 -23.65
C ASP A 66 -0.72 -13.72 -22.53
N ILE A 67 -0.59 -13.24 -21.30
CA ILE A 67 -0.94 -13.96 -20.08
C ILE A 67 -2.07 -13.26 -19.31
N THR A 68 -2.83 -12.36 -19.95
CA THR A 68 -3.92 -11.59 -19.33
C THR A 68 -4.93 -12.49 -18.61
N SER A 69 -5.27 -13.64 -19.20
CA SER A 69 -6.18 -14.63 -18.59
C SER A 69 -5.62 -15.32 -17.33
N LYS A 70 -4.32 -15.20 -17.06
CA LYS A 70 -3.64 -15.74 -15.87
C LYS A 70 -3.55 -14.70 -14.73
N VAL A 71 -3.96 -13.46 -14.96
CA VAL A 71 -3.95 -12.41 -13.93
C VAL A 71 -4.98 -12.75 -12.85
N ILE A 72 -4.54 -12.70 -11.60
CA ILE A 72 -5.39 -12.82 -10.42
C ILE A 72 -5.65 -11.41 -9.91
N VAL A 73 -6.92 -11.05 -9.76
CA VAL A 73 -7.33 -9.78 -9.15
C VAL A 73 -7.83 -10.06 -7.73
N THR A 74 -7.26 -9.35 -6.77
CA THR A 74 -7.67 -9.40 -5.36
C THR A 74 -8.13 -8.02 -4.88
N GLY A 75 -9.01 -8.00 -3.90
CA GLY A 75 -9.68 -6.78 -3.44
C GLY A 75 -11.14 -6.73 -3.89
N ASN A 76 -11.92 -5.83 -3.30
CA ASN A 76 -13.32 -5.61 -3.65
C ASN A 76 -13.68 -4.16 -3.36
N VAL A 77 -14.37 -3.51 -4.31
CA VAL A 77 -14.88 -2.14 -4.15
C VAL A 77 -16.30 -2.21 -3.58
N ASP A 78 -16.48 -1.83 -2.32
CA ASP A 78 -17.82 -1.68 -1.71
C ASP A 78 -18.32 -0.25 -1.91
N THR A 79 -19.07 -0.01 -2.99
CA THR A 79 -19.58 1.34 -3.27
C THR A 79 -20.71 1.79 -2.35
N SER A 80 -21.16 0.95 -1.40
CA SER A 80 -22.17 1.36 -0.42
C SER A 80 -21.60 2.20 0.72
N LYS A 81 -20.28 2.26 0.85
CA LYS A 81 -19.57 2.98 1.91
C LYS A 81 -18.48 3.86 1.33
N GLY A 82 -18.30 5.03 1.91
CA GLY A 82 -17.17 5.87 1.54
C GLY A 82 -15.87 5.32 2.10
N GLY A 83 -14.81 5.34 1.31
CA GLY A 83 -13.50 4.79 1.68
C GLY A 83 -12.57 4.63 0.48
N PHE A 84 -11.33 4.24 0.75
CA PHE A 84 -10.35 3.87 -0.28
C PHE A 84 -10.30 2.35 -0.42
N TYR A 85 -10.48 1.86 -1.64
CA TYR A 85 -10.49 0.43 -1.96
C TYR A 85 -9.37 0.11 -2.94
N THR A 86 -8.45 -0.76 -2.53
CA THR A 86 -7.35 -1.19 -3.41
C THR A 86 -7.68 -2.51 -4.08
N LEU A 87 -7.51 -2.56 -5.40
CA LEU A 87 -7.50 -3.76 -6.22
C LEU A 87 -6.06 -4.06 -6.62
N THR A 88 -5.60 -5.28 -6.38
CA THR A 88 -4.24 -5.73 -6.73
C THR A 88 -4.35 -6.76 -7.85
N TYR A 89 -3.65 -6.51 -8.95
CA TYR A 89 -3.59 -7.37 -10.13
C TYR A 89 -2.24 -8.05 -10.12
N THR A 90 -2.22 -9.38 -10.11
CA THR A 90 -0.98 -10.15 -10.01
C THR A 90 -0.87 -11.16 -11.13
N ALA A 91 0.26 -11.17 -11.82
CA ALA A 91 0.62 -12.17 -12.82
C ALA A 91 1.91 -12.87 -12.39
N VAL A 92 1.96 -14.20 -12.55
CA VAL A 92 3.12 -15.01 -12.22
C VAL A 92 3.70 -15.56 -13.51
N ASN A 93 5.00 -15.32 -13.74
CA ASN A 93 5.71 -15.81 -14.91
C ASN A 93 6.00 -17.32 -14.79
N LYS A 94 6.49 -17.96 -15.86
CA LYS A 94 6.74 -19.41 -15.87
C LYS A 94 7.82 -19.89 -14.89
N ASP A 95 8.69 -18.98 -14.43
CA ASP A 95 9.75 -19.26 -13.46
C ASP A 95 9.32 -18.89 -12.02
N ASN A 96 8.03 -18.61 -11.79
CA ASN A 96 7.39 -18.27 -10.51
C ASN A 96 7.76 -16.90 -9.92
N PHE A 97 8.18 -15.94 -10.74
CA PHE A 97 8.31 -14.55 -10.34
C PHE A 97 6.98 -13.83 -10.54
N ALA A 98 6.51 -13.16 -9.49
CA ALA A 98 5.29 -12.36 -9.52
C ALA A 98 5.59 -10.92 -9.95
N ALA A 99 4.68 -10.34 -10.72
CA ALA A 99 4.55 -8.91 -10.94
C ALA A 99 3.15 -8.48 -10.51
N SER A 100 3.06 -7.30 -9.90
CA SER A 100 1.79 -6.74 -9.45
C SER A 100 1.67 -5.26 -9.79
N VAL A 101 0.45 -4.82 -10.07
CA VAL A 101 0.05 -3.42 -10.18
C VAL A 101 -1.22 -3.22 -9.36
N GLU A 102 -1.47 -2.01 -8.89
CA GLU A 102 -2.62 -1.70 -8.04
C GLU A 102 -3.47 -0.61 -8.67
N ARG A 103 -4.79 -0.71 -8.44
CA ARG A 103 -5.75 0.36 -8.67
C ARG A 103 -6.38 0.75 -7.34
N THR A 104 -6.41 2.04 -7.05
CA THR A 104 -7.11 2.60 -5.91
C THR A 104 -8.43 3.23 -6.37
N VAL A 105 -9.54 2.79 -5.78
CA VAL A 105 -10.86 3.36 -6.02
C VAL A 105 -11.30 4.13 -4.77
N MET A 106 -11.39 5.44 -4.90
CA MET A 106 -11.93 6.33 -3.88
C MET A 106 -13.45 6.38 -4.02
N VAL A 107 -14.16 5.80 -3.06
CA VAL A 107 -15.61 5.96 -2.96
C VAL A 107 -15.90 7.18 -2.08
N LYS A 108 -16.47 8.22 -2.66
CA LYS A 108 -16.79 9.47 -1.96
C LYS A 108 -18.29 9.66 -1.79
N ASN A 109 -18.68 10.19 -0.63
CA ASN A 109 -20.08 10.51 -0.36
C ASN A 109 -20.28 12.01 -0.51
N PRO A 110 -20.80 12.55 -1.62
CA PRO A 110 -20.94 14.01 -1.79
C PRO A 110 -21.91 14.63 -0.75
N ASN A 111 -22.84 13.84 -0.21
CA ASN A 111 -23.96 14.34 0.59
C ASN A 111 -23.84 14.05 2.10
N GLY A 112 -22.72 13.48 2.56
CA GLY A 112 -22.53 13.11 3.96
C GLY A 112 -21.11 13.28 4.45
N ILE A 113 -20.92 13.29 5.77
CA ILE A 113 -19.59 13.34 6.39
C ILE A 113 -18.87 11.99 6.36
N ALA A 114 -19.60 10.87 6.30
CA ALA A 114 -18.99 9.56 6.14
C ALA A 114 -18.55 9.35 4.68
N SER A 115 -17.25 9.46 4.42
CA SER A 115 -16.65 9.50 3.08
C SER A 115 -15.16 9.17 3.15
N ALA A 116 -14.57 8.84 2.00
CA ALA A 116 -13.14 9.03 1.76
C ALA A 116 -12.81 10.52 1.63
N TYR A 117 -11.62 10.90 2.08
CA TYR A 117 -11.06 12.25 2.05
C TYR A 117 -9.56 12.23 1.78
N PHE A 118 -9.05 13.34 1.28
CA PHE A 118 -7.65 13.71 1.39
C PHE A 118 -7.46 14.81 2.42
N ALA A 119 -6.47 14.62 3.29
CA ALA A 119 -6.11 15.60 4.29
C ALA A 119 -5.09 16.62 3.77
N GLU A 120 -5.28 17.86 4.22
CA GLU A 120 -4.38 18.97 4.02
C GLU A 120 -4.02 19.57 5.39
N THR A 121 -2.74 19.81 5.59
CA THR A 121 -2.19 20.54 6.74
C THR A 121 -1.23 21.63 6.25
N SER A 122 -0.62 22.37 7.18
CA SER A 122 0.45 23.31 6.83
C SER A 122 1.76 22.65 6.39
N GLN A 123 1.91 21.34 6.61
CA GLN A 123 3.18 20.62 6.40
C GLN A 123 3.12 19.60 5.27
N TYR A 124 1.95 19.03 4.99
CA TYR A 124 1.74 18.02 3.96
C TYR A 124 0.29 18.01 3.49
N SER A 125 0.06 17.38 2.34
CA SER A 125 -1.25 17.22 1.70
C SER A 125 -1.35 15.85 1.06
N GLY A 126 -2.59 15.36 0.89
CA GLY A 126 -2.87 14.14 0.13
C GLY A 126 -2.83 12.85 0.96
N ALA A 127 -2.82 12.94 2.28
CA ALA A 127 -2.97 11.75 3.12
C ALA A 127 -4.41 11.24 3.02
N PRO A 128 -4.65 9.96 2.67
CA PRO A 128 -5.98 9.39 2.61
C PRO A 128 -6.53 9.25 4.03
N ILE A 129 -7.76 9.73 4.23
CA ILE A 129 -8.47 9.68 5.51
C ILE A 129 -9.90 9.23 5.24
N THR A 130 -10.39 8.32 6.07
CA THR A 130 -11.76 7.81 6.01
C THR A 130 -12.52 8.22 7.25
N ILE A 131 -13.71 8.78 7.05
CA ILE A 131 -14.70 8.94 8.11
C ILE A 131 -15.79 7.89 7.91
N THR A 132 -16.00 7.05 8.91
CA THR A 132 -16.99 5.97 8.89
C THR A 132 -18.19 6.31 9.78
N ASP A 133 -19.40 6.09 9.29
CA ASP A 133 -20.63 6.13 10.09
C ASP A 133 -20.75 4.83 10.91
N LEU A 134 -20.85 4.95 12.24
CA LEU A 134 -20.98 3.80 13.15
C LEU A 134 -22.43 3.35 13.36
N GLY A 135 -23.41 4.07 12.81
CA GLY A 135 -24.83 3.72 12.86
C GLY A 135 -25.52 4.02 14.20
N ASP A 136 -24.80 4.61 15.16
CA ASP A 136 -25.31 5.00 16.48
C ASP A 136 -25.37 6.53 16.69
N GLY A 137 -25.21 7.29 15.60
CA GLY A 137 -25.13 8.76 15.61
C GLY A 137 -23.73 9.30 15.90
N THR A 138 -22.72 8.44 15.94
CA THR A 138 -21.30 8.81 15.98
C THR A 138 -20.57 8.37 14.71
N TYR A 139 -19.41 8.99 14.49
CA TYR A 139 -18.54 8.75 13.35
C TYR A 139 -17.12 8.47 13.85
N GLU A 140 -16.38 7.66 13.13
CA GLU A 140 -14.97 7.39 13.40
C GLU A 140 -14.12 7.98 12.28
N ILE A 141 -13.16 8.85 12.61
CA ILE A 141 -12.05 9.18 11.72
C ILE A 141 -10.95 8.14 11.94
N ASP A 142 -10.46 7.54 10.87
CA ASP A 142 -9.40 6.52 10.92
C ASP A 142 -8.09 7.07 11.53
N ASP A 143 -7.70 8.29 11.16
CA ASP A 143 -6.60 8.97 11.80
C ASP A 143 -6.88 10.46 12.04
N VAL A 144 -7.15 10.80 13.30
CA VAL A 144 -7.34 12.20 13.70
C VAL A 144 -6.07 13.04 13.49
N MET A 145 -4.90 12.42 13.45
CA MET A 145 -3.64 13.10 13.14
C MET A 145 -3.41 13.29 11.64
N ALA A 146 -4.35 12.84 10.82
CA ALA A 146 -4.47 13.10 9.40
C ALA A 146 -3.29 12.60 8.56
N GLY A 147 -2.56 11.57 9.02
CA GLY A 147 -1.36 11.08 8.37
C GLY A 147 -0.08 11.80 8.79
N TYR A 148 -0.08 12.63 9.85
CA TYR A 148 1.10 13.38 10.29
C TYR A 148 2.33 12.49 10.50
N TYR A 149 2.14 11.29 11.02
CA TYR A 149 3.25 10.36 11.22
C TYR A 149 3.67 9.67 9.93
N PHE A 150 2.74 9.21 9.09
CA PHE A 150 3.09 8.45 7.88
C PHE A 150 3.49 9.33 6.70
N PHE A 151 2.92 10.52 6.55
CA PHE A 151 3.16 11.39 5.40
C PHE A 151 4.22 12.46 5.65
N TYR A 152 4.49 12.78 6.92
CA TYR A 152 5.47 13.81 7.26
C TYR A 152 6.63 13.28 8.11
N LYS A 153 6.37 12.70 9.29
CA LYS A 153 7.45 12.41 10.24
C LYS A 153 8.22 11.11 9.94
N TYR A 154 7.53 10.07 9.49
CA TYR A 154 8.04 8.71 9.30
C TYR A 154 7.52 8.08 7.99
N PRO A 155 7.85 8.68 6.82
CA PRO A 155 7.45 8.11 5.53
C PRO A 155 7.98 6.70 5.32
N GLY A 156 7.11 5.82 4.80
CA GLY A 156 7.42 4.42 4.49
C GLY A 156 7.30 3.44 5.65
N TYR A 157 6.76 3.85 6.80
CA TYR A 157 6.55 2.96 7.95
C TYR A 157 5.22 2.19 7.90
N GLU A 158 4.26 2.67 7.11
CA GLU A 158 3.04 1.93 6.79
C GLU A 158 3.37 0.80 5.77
N PRO A 159 2.76 -0.39 5.87
CA PRO A 159 1.80 -0.85 6.87
C PRO A 159 2.45 -1.58 8.06
N THR A 160 3.78 -1.53 8.20
CA THR A 160 4.51 -2.29 9.25
C THR A 160 4.13 -1.83 10.65
N TYR A 161 3.87 -0.53 10.79
CA TYR A 161 3.43 0.08 12.04
C TYR A 161 2.07 0.71 11.85
N ASP A 162 1.27 0.69 12.93
CA ASP A 162 -0.02 1.36 13.00
C ASP A 162 0.10 2.58 13.92
N PHE A 163 0.25 3.75 13.30
CA PHE A 163 0.36 5.06 13.97
C PHE A 163 -0.93 5.87 13.81
N HIS A 164 -1.95 5.29 13.18
CA HIS A 164 -3.25 5.91 13.10
C HIS A 164 -3.79 6.09 14.52
N LEU A 165 -4.44 7.23 14.74
CA LEU A 165 -5.17 7.46 15.98
C LEU A 165 -6.65 7.61 15.65
N GLU A 166 -7.35 6.48 15.67
CA GLU A 166 -8.78 6.46 15.40
C GLU A 166 -9.48 7.32 16.45
N THR A 167 -10.42 8.13 16.03
CA THR A 167 -11.19 8.96 16.97
C THR A 167 -12.65 8.93 16.62
N VAL A 168 -13.47 8.54 17.61
CA VAL A 168 -14.92 8.62 17.50
C VAL A 168 -15.36 10.01 17.93
N PHE A 169 -16.21 10.64 17.12
CA PHE A 169 -16.79 11.94 17.38
C PHE A 169 -18.28 11.95 17.03
N LYS A 170 -18.99 12.95 17.56
CA LYS A 170 -20.36 13.27 17.20
C LYS A 170 -20.39 14.49 16.31
N LEU A 171 -21.16 14.45 15.23
CA LEU A 171 -21.56 15.62 14.46
C LEU A 171 -22.81 16.24 15.10
N ASN A 172 -22.71 17.49 15.55
CA ASN A 172 -23.81 18.21 16.17
C ASN A 172 -24.71 18.88 15.12
N ASN A 173 -25.91 19.30 15.54
CA ASN A 173 -26.88 19.96 14.65
C ASN A 173 -26.41 21.31 14.10
N ASP A 174 -25.43 21.95 14.75
CA ASP A 174 -24.77 23.18 14.30
C ASP A 174 -23.53 22.90 13.42
N ASN A 175 -23.38 21.65 13.01
CA ASN A 175 -22.25 21.10 12.26
C ASN A 175 -20.90 21.11 12.98
N THR A 176 -20.86 21.37 14.29
CA THR A 176 -19.62 21.22 15.08
C THR A 176 -19.34 19.76 15.40
N LEU A 177 -18.06 19.44 15.60
CA LEU A 177 -17.61 18.10 15.97
C LEU A 177 -17.31 18.05 17.47
N THR A 178 -17.80 17.02 18.15
CA THR A 178 -17.49 16.77 19.57
C THR A 178 -16.79 15.42 19.72
N PRO A 179 -15.55 15.35 20.23
CA PRO A 179 -14.87 14.09 20.46
C PRO A 179 -15.64 13.25 21.50
N VAL A 180 -15.74 11.95 21.24
CA VAL A 180 -16.34 10.97 22.16
C VAL A 180 -15.24 10.14 22.81
N LYS A 181 -14.38 9.54 22.00
CA LYS A 181 -13.23 8.74 22.45
C LYS A 181 -12.16 8.70 21.38
N SER A 182 -10.91 8.49 21.80
CA SER A 182 -9.82 8.13 20.90
C SER A 182 -9.42 6.67 21.12
N GLY A 183 -8.89 6.06 20.06
CA GLY A 183 -8.43 4.69 19.99
C GLY A 183 -7.09 4.47 20.68
N SER A 184 -6.41 3.42 20.24
CA SER A 184 -5.10 3.04 20.76
C SER A 184 -4.05 4.07 20.33
N TRP A 185 -3.14 4.39 21.24
CA TRP A 185 -2.03 5.30 20.95
C TRP A 185 -0.72 4.53 20.91
N TYR A 186 -0.06 4.53 19.75
CA TYR A 186 1.20 3.83 19.57
C TYR A 186 2.32 4.40 20.45
N PHE A 187 2.34 5.72 20.64
CA PHE A 187 3.39 6.40 21.38
C PHE A 187 3.13 6.43 22.90
N SER A 188 4.14 6.79 23.68
CA SER A 188 3.97 6.98 25.12
C SER A 188 3.26 8.31 25.44
N GLY A 189 2.60 8.36 26.60
CA GLY A 189 1.92 9.55 27.10
C GLY A 189 0.45 9.65 26.69
N THR A 190 -0.14 10.83 26.91
CA THR A 190 -1.55 11.08 26.58
C THR A 190 -1.69 11.32 25.07
N PRO A 191 -2.58 10.60 24.37
CA PRO A 191 -2.81 10.84 22.95
C PRO A 191 -3.34 12.27 22.71
N PRO A 192 -2.99 12.88 21.57
CA PRO A 192 -3.71 14.05 21.10
C PRO A 192 -5.19 13.71 20.85
N THR A 193 -6.06 14.70 20.89
CA THR A 193 -7.50 14.52 20.64
C THR A 193 -8.01 15.56 19.65
N LEU A 194 -9.17 15.32 19.05
CA LEU A 194 -9.90 16.36 18.33
C LEU A 194 -10.32 17.44 19.35
N ALA A 195 -9.74 18.64 19.26
CA ALA A 195 -10.00 19.72 20.20
C ALA A 195 -11.20 20.58 19.79
N SER A 196 -11.31 20.86 18.49
CA SER A 196 -12.43 21.56 17.88
C SER A 196 -12.54 21.16 16.41
N GLY A 197 -13.74 21.24 15.84
CA GLY A 197 -13.92 21.02 14.42
C GLY A 197 -15.33 21.29 13.95
N SER A 198 -15.51 21.32 12.64
CA SER A 198 -16.79 21.51 11.97
C SER A 198 -16.82 20.81 10.62
N TYR A 199 -18.03 20.47 10.18
CA TYR A 199 -18.32 20.02 8.84
C TYR A 199 -19.06 21.12 8.08
N ASP A 200 -18.70 21.36 6.82
CA ASP A 200 -19.44 22.24 5.92
C ASP A 200 -20.22 21.39 4.91
N PRO A 201 -21.55 21.25 5.05
CA PRO A 201 -22.36 20.47 4.12
C PRO A 201 -22.39 21.02 2.69
N ALA A 202 -22.12 22.32 2.49
CA ALA A 202 -22.15 22.94 1.16
C ALA A 202 -20.92 22.57 0.33
N THR A 203 -19.75 22.46 0.97
CA THR A 203 -18.49 22.08 0.32
C THR A 203 -18.09 20.63 0.55
N GLY A 204 -18.74 19.95 1.51
CA GLY A 204 -18.38 18.60 1.93
C GLY A 204 -17.10 18.53 2.76
N LYS A 205 -16.50 19.67 3.13
CA LYS A 205 -15.22 19.75 3.84
C LYS A 205 -15.38 19.54 5.34
N VAL A 206 -14.40 18.89 5.93
CA VAL A 206 -14.24 18.81 7.39
C VAL A 206 -13.03 19.66 7.77
N SER A 207 -13.13 20.48 8.79
CA SER A 207 -12.01 21.28 9.30
C SER A 207 -11.92 21.14 10.80
N TYR A 208 -10.73 20.84 11.33
CA TYR A 208 -10.56 20.63 12.76
C TYR A 208 -9.16 20.98 13.23
N THR A 209 -9.00 21.11 14.54
CA THR A 209 -7.72 21.28 15.22
C THR A 209 -7.56 20.21 16.28
N THR A 210 -6.38 19.61 16.35
CA THR A 210 -6.03 18.64 17.40
C THR A 210 -5.53 19.35 18.66
N SER A 211 -5.55 18.67 19.81
CA SER A 211 -5.12 19.25 21.10
C SER A 211 -3.64 19.65 21.16
N ASN A 212 -2.80 19.12 20.25
CA ASN A 212 -1.41 19.53 20.07
C ASN A 212 -1.21 20.60 18.97
N GLY A 213 -2.30 21.17 18.44
CA GLY A 213 -2.27 22.36 17.59
C GLY A 213 -2.16 22.11 16.09
N ILE A 214 -2.36 20.88 15.60
CA ILE A 214 -2.38 20.61 14.16
C ILE A 214 -3.74 21.04 13.61
N SER A 215 -3.73 21.90 12.59
CA SER A 215 -4.94 22.25 11.83
C SER A 215 -5.03 21.38 10.59
N VAL A 216 -6.20 20.77 10.40
CA VAL A 216 -6.48 19.82 9.32
C VAL A 216 -7.70 20.28 8.54
N VAL A 217 -7.62 20.18 7.22
CA VAL A 217 -8.77 20.27 6.31
C VAL A 217 -8.87 18.96 5.55
N LEU A 218 -10.04 18.34 5.55
CA LEU A 218 -10.36 17.16 4.75
C LEU A 218 -11.24 17.56 3.57
N SER A 219 -10.85 17.15 2.36
CA SER A 219 -11.60 17.37 1.11
C SER A 219 -11.84 16.04 0.38
N LYS A 220 -12.96 15.94 -0.36
CA LYS A 220 -13.33 14.76 -1.17
C LYS A 220 -12.97 14.96 -2.64
#